data_AF-A0A969C1Y5-F1
#
_entry.id   AF-A0A969C1Y5-F1
#
_cell.length_a   1.000
_cell.length_b   1.000
_cell.length_c   1.000
_cell.angle_alpha   90.00
_cell.angle_beta   90.00
_cell.angle_gamma   90.00
#
_symmetry.space_group_name_H-M   'P 1'
#
loop_
_entity.id
_entity.type
_entity.pdbx_description
1 polymer ?
#
loop_
_entity_poly.entity_id
_entity_poly.type
_entity_poly.pdbx_seq_one_letter_code
_entity_poly.pdbx_strand_id
1 'polypeptide(L)'
;MSNRILTQLPEPLLGFGFGQQMEHPKDGLFLFGPLADNANPAEMRIGIVGTPDGIACFYEWAKRIRGHIPSANDKAAHHASWPGLDL
;
A
#
# COMPACT_ATOMS: atom_id res chain seq x y z
N MET A 1 -46.30 3.60 -10.28
CA MET A 1 -44.96 3.15 -10.72
C MET A 1 -43.94 4.07 -10.08
N SER A 2 -43.07 3.56 -9.20
CA SER A 2 -42.08 4.41 -8.50
C SER A 2 -40.93 4.75 -9.46
N ASN A 3 -40.72 6.04 -9.71
CA ASN A 3 -39.61 6.51 -10.53
C ASN A 3 -38.31 6.38 -9.73
N ARG A 4 -37.28 5.70 -10.28
CA ARG A 4 -35.96 5.60 -9.65
C ARG A 4 -35.01 6.55 -10.38
N ILE A 5 -34.41 7.46 -9.63
CA ILE A 5 -33.40 8.40 -10.14
C ILE A 5 -32.03 7.79 -9.86
N LEU A 6 -31.18 7.71 -10.89
CA LEU A 6 -29.78 7.35 -10.75
C LEU A 6 -28.95 8.63 -10.61
N THR A 7 -28.16 8.72 -9.55
CA THR A 7 -27.26 9.85 -9.30
C THR A 7 -25.82 9.32 -9.27
N GLN A 8 -24.97 9.85 -10.14
CA GLN A 8 -23.53 9.60 -10.07
C GLN A 8 -22.91 10.56 -9.06
N LEU A 9 -22.15 10.02 -8.11
CA LEU A 9 -21.36 10.80 -7.16
C LEU A 9 -19.92 10.87 -7.67
N PRO A 10 -19.23 12.02 -7.53
CA PRO A 10 -17.81 12.10 -7.84
C PRO A 10 -17.02 11.22 -6.87
N GLU A 11 -15.91 10.64 -7.36
CA GLU A 11 -14.98 9.92 -6.50
C GLU A 11 -14.28 10.92 -5.55
N PRO A 12 -14.27 10.67 -4.24
CA PRO A 12 -13.63 11.56 -3.28
C PRO A 12 -12.11 11.39 -3.32
N LEU A 13 -11.38 12.45 -2.95
CA LEU A 13 -9.95 12.35 -2.71
C LEU A 13 -9.69 11.61 -1.38
N LEU A 14 -8.59 10.85 -1.36
CA LEU A 14 -8.15 10.09 -0.19
C LEU A 14 -7.15 10.92 0.63
N GLY A 15 -7.27 10.87 1.97
CA GLY A 15 -6.40 11.58 2.90
C GLY A 15 -5.19 10.75 3.35
N PHE A 16 -4.02 11.37 3.49
CA PHE A 16 -2.75 10.74 3.88
C PHE A 16 -1.95 11.63 4.84
N GLY A 17 -0.95 11.05 5.51
CA GLY A 17 -0.01 11.77 6.38
C GLY A 17 -0.69 12.73 7.35
N PHE A 18 -0.46 14.03 7.14
CA PHE A 18 -0.98 15.15 7.93
C PHE A 18 -2.16 15.88 7.26
N GLY A 19 -2.91 15.19 6.40
CA GLY A 19 -4.09 15.73 5.72
C GLY A 19 -3.88 16.03 4.22
N GLN A 20 -2.79 15.55 3.63
CA GLN A 20 -2.60 15.60 2.18
C GLN A 20 -3.65 14.76 1.47
N GLN A 21 -4.02 15.13 0.25
CA GLN A 21 -5.08 14.46 -0.52
C GLN A 21 -4.58 13.99 -1.88
N MET A 22 -4.88 12.75 -2.26
CA MET A 22 -4.55 12.19 -3.58
C MET A 22 -5.72 11.35 -4.12
N GLU A 23 -5.84 11.28 -5.44
CA GLU A 23 -6.80 10.40 -6.13
C GLU A 23 -6.36 8.94 -6.03
N HIS A 24 -5.07 8.66 -6.18
CA HIS A 24 -4.54 7.30 -6.17
C HIS A 24 -3.90 6.94 -4.81
N PRO A 25 -4.28 5.81 -4.20
CA PRO A 25 -3.81 5.44 -2.86
C PRO A 25 -2.31 5.12 -2.82
N LYS A 26 -1.75 4.56 -3.89
CA LYS A 26 -0.32 4.24 -3.95
C LYS A 26 0.54 5.50 -3.90
N ASP A 27 0.15 6.53 -4.64
CA ASP A 27 0.86 7.80 -4.70
C ASP A 27 0.78 8.52 -3.35
N GLY A 28 -0.41 8.54 -2.75
CA GLY A 28 -0.62 9.11 -1.42
C GLY A 28 0.23 8.43 -0.34
N LEU A 29 0.21 7.10 -0.28
CA LEU A 29 1.03 6.35 0.67
C LEU A 29 2.53 6.50 0.42
N PHE A 30 2.96 6.56 -0.84
CA PHE A 30 4.36 6.71 -1.19
C PHE A 30 4.90 8.10 -0.82
N LEU A 31 4.15 9.16 -1.15
CA LEU A 31 4.59 10.53 -0.96
C LEU A 31 4.42 11.01 0.48
N PHE A 32 3.36 10.58 1.15
CA PHE A 32 2.94 11.15 2.44
C PHE A 32 2.84 10.12 3.58
N GLY A 33 2.93 8.82 3.26
CA GLY A 33 2.78 7.76 4.24
C GLY A 33 1.32 7.53 4.67
N PRO A 34 1.10 6.56 5.57
CA PRO A 34 -0.21 6.35 6.17
C PRO A 34 -0.64 7.57 7.01
N LEU A 35 -1.91 7.59 7.43
CA LEU A 35 -2.40 8.63 8.34
C LEU A 35 -1.53 8.67 9.61
N ALA A 36 -1.08 9.86 9.98
CA ALA A 36 -0.28 10.08 11.18
C ALA A 36 -1.18 10.10 12.43
N ASP A 37 -1.63 8.92 12.87
CA ASP A 37 -2.53 8.74 14.01
C ASP A 37 -1.83 8.23 15.29
N ASN A 38 -0.49 8.17 15.29
CA ASN A 38 0.34 7.57 16.34
C ASN A 38 -0.02 6.10 16.69
N ALA A 39 -0.89 5.44 15.91
CA ALA A 39 -1.26 4.04 16.11
C ALA A 39 -0.32 3.08 15.37
N ASN A 40 0.56 3.62 14.50
CA ASN A 40 1.52 2.84 13.72
C ASN A 40 2.88 2.80 14.42
N PRO A 41 3.31 1.65 14.98
CA PRO A 41 4.65 1.52 15.53
C PRO A 41 5.70 1.68 14.43
N ALA A 42 6.79 2.38 14.75
CA ALA A 42 7.90 2.62 13.80
C ALA A 42 8.67 1.34 13.42
N GLU A 43 8.52 0.26 14.19
CA GLU A 43 9.19 -1.03 13.99
C GLU A 43 8.14 -2.15 14.04
N MET A 44 8.18 -3.07 13.06
CA MET A 44 7.35 -4.26 13.06
C MET A 44 8.18 -5.50 13.42
N ARG A 45 7.84 -6.17 14.52
CA ARG A 45 8.48 -7.41 14.95
C ARG A 45 7.66 -8.61 14.50
N ILE A 46 8.27 -9.51 13.72
CA ILE A 46 7.61 -10.69 13.17
C ILE A 46 8.25 -11.95 13.77
N GLY A 47 7.43 -12.78 14.42
CA GLY A 47 7.79 -14.14 14.82
C GLY A 47 7.23 -15.16 13.84
N ILE A 48 8.00 -16.21 13.52
CA ILE A 48 7.63 -17.18 12.49
C ILE A 48 7.80 -18.59 13.06
N VAL A 49 6.80 -19.42 12.86
CA VAL A 49 6.81 -20.84 13.22
C VAL A 49 6.38 -21.65 12.01
N GLY A 50 7.20 -22.59 11.59
CA GLY A 50 6.94 -23.39 10.40
C GLY A 50 8.01 -24.44 10.15
N THR A 51 7.89 -25.14 9.03
CA THR A 51 8.94 -26.06 8.56
C THR A 51 10.19 -25.27 8.15
N PRO A 52 11.36 -25.91 8.09
CA PRO A 52 12.58 -25.27 7.58
C PRO A 52 12.38 -24.60 6.21
N ASP A 53 11.69 -25.27 5.28
CA ASP A 53 11.41 -24.74 3.95
C ASP A 53 10.50 -23.51 3.99
N GLY A 54 9.45 -23.54 4.82
CA GLY A 54 8.53 -22.40 4.97
C GLY A 54 9.22 -21.18 5.56
N ILE A 55 10.10 -21.38 6.55
CA ILE A 55 10.93 -20.32 7.13
C ILE A 55 11.87 -19.74 6.08
N ALA A 56 12.52 -20.58 5.26
CA ALA A 56 13.38 -20.12 4.18
C ALA A 56 12.60 -19.29 3.13
N CYS A 57 11.42 -19.74 2.72
CA CYS A 57 10.55 -19.00 1.81
C CYS A 57 10.17 -17.62 2.35
N PHE A 58 9.87 -17.52 3.65
CA PHE A 58 9.60 -16.23 4.28
C PHE A 58 10.80 -15.29 4.15
N TYR A 59 12.01 -15.74 4.49
CA TYR A 59 13.18 -14.87 4.45
C TYR A 59 13.49 -14.36 3.05
N GLU A 60 13.35 -15.22 2.03
CA GLU A 60 13.51 -14.81 0.63
C GLU A 60 12.44 -13.80 0.20
N TRP A 61 11.19 -14.03 0.59
CA TRP A 61 10.10 -13.06 0.34
C TRP A 61 10.36 -11.73 1.06
N ALA A 62 10.70 -11.76 2.35
CA ALA A 62 10.99 -10.58 3.15
C ALA A 62 12.18 -9.78 2.60
N LYS A 63 13.19 -10.45 2.05
CA LYS A 63 14.30 -9.80 1.34
C LYS A 63 13.82 -9.09 0.08
N ARG A 64 12.91 -9.69 -0.68
CA ARG A 64 12.39 -9.10 -1.94
C ARG A 64 11.49 -7.89 -1.69
N ILE A 65 10.57 -7.96 -0.74
CA ILE A 65 9.62 -6.86 -0.48
C ILE A 65 10.25 -5.63 0.16
N ARG A 66 11.41 -5.78 0.82
CA ARG A 66 12.21 -4.67 1.34
C ARG A 66 12.90 -3.88 0.23
N GLY A 67 13.11 -4.49 -0.93
CA GLY A 67 13.74 -3.84 -2.07
C GLY A 67 12.73 -3.22 -3.03
N HIS A 68 13.26 -2.42 -3.95
CA HIS A 68 12.50 -1.89 -5.08
C HIS A 68 11.94 -3.03 -5.95
N ILE A 69 10.64 -2.97 -6.28
CA ILE A 69 10.01 -3.86 -7.25
C ILE A 69 9.54 -3.00 -8.42
N PRO A 70 10.05 -3.21 -9.64
CA PRO A 70 9.71 -2.38 -10.78
C PRO A 70 8.24 -2.58 -11.18
N SER A 71 7.66 -1.55 -11.80
CA SER A 71 6.35 -1.62 -12.43
C SER A 71 6.28 -2.77 -13.44
N ALA A 72 5.24 -3.60 -13.34
CA ALA A 72 5.00 -4.66 -14.32
C ALA A 72 4.59 -4.12 -15.70
N ASN A 73 4.00 -2.91 -15.73
CA ASN A 73 3.71 -2.16 -16.95
C ASN A 73 3.88 -0.67 -16.65
N ASP A 74 4.94 -0.07 -17.16
CA ASP A 74 5.29 1.34 -16.98
C ASP A 74 4.27 2.31 -17.62
N LYS A 75 3.41 1.81 -18.53
CA LYS A 75 2.37 2.61 -19.20
C LYS A 75 1.03 2.63 -18.44
N ALA A 76 0.84 1.76 -17.46
CA ALA A 76 -0.37 1.72 -16.65
C ALA A 76 -0.16 2.53 -15.37
N ALA A 77 -0.88 3.64 -15.21
CA ALA A 77 -0.73 4.53 -14.05
C ALA A 77 -0.86 3.79 -12.69
N HIS A 78 -1.74 2.79 -12.61
CA HIS A 78 -1.93 1.98 -11.39
C HIS A 78 -0.83 0.93 -11.14
N HIS A 79 0.14 0.78 -12.06
CA HIS A 79 1.27 -0.13 -11.94
C HIS A 79 2.54 0.56 -11.45
N ALA A 80 2.42 1.65 -10.68
CA ALA A 80 3.56 2.29 -10.01
C ALA A 80 4.46 1.27 -9.31
N SER A 81 5.78 1.49 -9.41
CA SER A 81 6.79 0.65 -8.78
C SER A 81 6.65 0.65 -7.25
N TRP A 82 7.06 -0.45 -6.63
CA TRP A 82 7.17 -0.55 -5.18
C TRP A 82 8.54 -0.02 -4.73
N PRO A 83 8.61 0.91 -3.78
CA PRO A 83 9.89 1.43 -3.29
C PRO A 83 10.63 0.45 -2.37
N GLY A 84 9.92 -0.46 -1.73
CA GLY A 84 10.41 -1.28 -0.62
C GLY A 84 9.65 -1.00 0.67
N LEU A 85 9.77 -1.92 1.64
CA LEU A 85 9.38 -1.68 3.02
C LEU A 85 10.61 -1.35 3.87
N ASP A 86 10.48 -0.38 4.76
CA ASP A 86 11.36 -0.23 5.91
C ASP A 86 10.89 -1.23 6.99
N LEU A 87 11.43 -2.47 6.95
CA LEU A 87 11.24 -3.53 7.96
C LEU A 87 12.50 -3.74 8.79
#